data_AF-A0A1L5FCL5-F1
#
_entry.id   AF-A0A1L5FCL5-F1
#
_cell.length_a   1.000
_cell.length_b   1.000
_cell.length_c   1.000
_cell.angle_alpha   90.00
_cell.angle_beta   90.00
_cell.angle_gamma   90.00
#
_symmetry.space_group_name_H-M   'P 1'
#
loop_
_entity.id
_entity.type
_entity.pdbx_description
1 polymer ?
#
loop_
_entity_poly.entity_id
_entity_poly.type
_entity_poly.pdbx_seq_one_letter_code
_entity_poly.pdbx_strand_id
1 'polypeptide(L)'
;MYKLTDLFKVLSDETRLRILTLLYNKELCVCQLQGILEEESQPKISKHLAKLRDMEFVKDERKEKFIYYYLNNNEMLKEILKNIIDNSSQYEVIKDDLERLKYADEIKERKMCQIKNKEV
;
A
#
# COMPACT_ATOMS: atom_id res chain seq x y z
N MET A 1 5.88 9.16 23.89
CA MET A 1 4.54 8.56 23.67
C MET A 1 3.97 8.86 22.29
N TYR A 2 4.02 10.11 21.78
CA TYR A 2 3.39 10.50 20.49
C TYR A 2 3.70 9.57 19.30
N LYS A 3 4.97 9.20 19.07
CA LYS A 3 5.35 8.29 17.96
C LYS A 3 4.70 6.89 18.04
N LEU A 4 4.49 6.36 19.25
CA LEU A 4 3.87 5.04 19.44
C LEU A 4 2.35 5.12 19.23
N THR A 5 1.72 6.16 19.76
CA THR A 5 0.28 6.39 19.55
C THR A 5 -0.03 6.60 18.06
N ASP A 6 0.83 7.29 17.33
CA ASP A 6 0.67 7.52 15.90
C ASP A 6 0.83 6.24 15.07
N LEU A 7 1.72 5.32 15.49
CA LEU A 7 1.78 3.96 14.93
C LEU A 7 0.45 3.23 15.10
N PHE A 8 -0.09 3.17 16.31
CA PHE A 8 -1.36 2.48 16.53
C PHE A 8 -2.56 3.15 15.84
N LYS A 9 -2.59 4.48 15.73
CA LYS A 9 -3.61 5.21 14.93
C LYS A 9 -3.53 4.91 13.43
N VAL A 10 -2.36 4.51 12.94
CA VAL A 10 -2.16 4.08 11.56
C VAL A 10 -2.61 2.64 11.38
N LEU A 11 -2.24 1.77 12.30
CA LEU A 11 -2.63 0.36 12.29
C LEU A 11 -4.13 0.15 12.55
N SER A 12 -4.81 1.08 13.22
CA SER A 12 -6.24 0.98 13.54
C SER A 12 -7.17 1.30 12.37
N ASP A 13 -6.65 1.55 11.18
CA ASP A 13 -7.41 1.91 9.98
C ASP A 13 -7.19 0.85 8.93
N GLU A 14 -8.29 0.24 8.49
CA GLU A 14 -8.26 -0.95 7.64
C GLU A 14 -7.47 -0.71 6.35
N THR A 15 -7.78 0.35 5.60
CA THR A 15 -7.10 0.66 4.34
C THR A 15 -5.61 0.92 4.55
N ARG A 16 -5.23 1.68 5.60
CA ARG A 16 -3.81 1.92 5.91
C ARG A 16 -3.07 0.65 6.31
N LEU A 17 -3.69 -0.21 7.11
CA LEU A 17 -3.10 -1.48 7.51
C LEU A 17 -2.88 -2.38 6.29
N ARG A 18 -3.89 -2.51 5.41
CA ARG A 18 -3.79 -3.26 4.16
C ARG A 18 -2.67 -2.73 3.27
N ILE A 19 -2.59 -1.40 3.07
CA ILE A 19 -1.49 -0.76 2.31
C ILE A 19 -0.13 -1.11 2.91
N LEU A 20 0.05 -0.98 4.22
CA LEU A 20 1.32 -1.27 4.88
C LEU A 20 1.73 -2.74 4.76
N THR A 21 0.78 -3.67 4.88
CA THR A 21 1.01 -5.10 4.68
C THR A 21 1.47 -5.41 3.24
N LEU A 22 0.89 -4.74 2.24
CA LEU A 22 1.32 -4.87 0.85
C LEU A 22 2.73 -4.28 0.64
N LEU A 23 2.98 -3.08 1.16
CA LEU A 23 4.26 -2.37 1.03
C LEU A 23 5.41 -3.02 1.80
N TYR A 24 5.11 -3.86 2.80
CA TYR A 24 6.10 -4.71 3.45
C TYR A 24 6.64 -5.78 2.49
N ASN A 25 5.81 -6.29 1.58
CA ASN A 25 6.18 -7.35 0.65
C ASN A 25 6.81 -6.80 -0.63
N LYS A 26 6.31 -5.68 -1.15
CA LYS A 26 6.76 -5.12 -2.43
C LYS A 26 6.50 -3.61 -2.49
N GLU A 27 7.39 -2.87 -3.15
CA GLU A 27 7.12 -1.47 -3.52
C GLU A 27 6.03 -1.39 -4.60
N LEU A 28 5.08 -0.46 -4.46
CA LEU A 28 3.89 -0.42 -5.34
C LEU A 28 3.53 1.01 -5.74
N CYS A 29 3.04 1.18 -6.97
CA CYS A 29 2.38 2.43 -7.37
C CYS A 29 0.95 2.51 -6.83
N VAL A 30 0.39 3.73 -6.83
CA VAL A 30 -1.02 3.97 -6.48
C VAL A 30 -1.97 3.11 -7.35
N CYS A 31 -1.64 2.93 -8.63
CA CYS A 31 -2.41 2.10 -9.56
C CYS A 31 -2.51 0.63 -9.12
N GLN A 32 -1.39 0.07 -8.67
CA GLN A 32 -1.29 -1.30 -8.20
C GLN A 32 -2.04 -1.46 -6.88
N LEU A 33 -1.81 -0.56 -5.92
CA LEU A 33 -2.53 -0.56 -4.64
C LEU A 33 -4.03 -0.46 -4.86
N GLN A 34 -4.50 0.41 -5.74
CA GLN A 34 -5.92 0.52 -6.07
C GLN A 34 -6.47 -0.79 -6.64
N GLY A 35 -5.74 -1.45 -7.54
CA GLY A 35 -6.17 -2.72 -8.14
C GLY A 35 -6.18 -3.88 -7.14
N ILE A 36 -5.16 -3.99 -6.30
CA ILE A 36 -5.03 -5.05 -5.30
C ILE A 36 -6.09 -4.88 -4.21
N LEU A 37 -6.30 -3.65 -3.74
CA LEU A 37 -7.26 -3.37 -2.67
C LEU A 37 -8.73 -3.38 -3.15
N GLU A 38 -8.95 -3.54 -4.46
CA GLU A 38 -10.25 -3.44 -5.13
C GLU A 38 -10.99 -2.13 -4.82
N GLU A 39 -10.22 -1.05 -4.70
CA GLU A 39 -10.75 0.27 -4.35
C GLU A 39 -11.19 1.04 -5.59
N GLU A 40 -12.41 1.55 -5.58
CA GLU A 40 -12.99 2.25 -6.73
C GLU A 40 -12.23 3.55 -7.07
N SER A 41 -11.67 4.21 -6.05
CA SER A 41 -11.14 5.58 -6.14
C SER A 41 -9.64 5.66 -5.88
N GLN A 42 -8.87 5.99 -6.92
CA GLN A 42 -7.44 6.32 -6.80
C GLN A 42 -7.17 7.52 -5.86
N PRO A 43 -7.99 8.59 -5.83
CA PRO A 43 -7.86 9.66 -4.85
C PRO A 43 -7.91 9.19 -3.39
N LYS A 44 -8.74 8.19 -3.06
CA LYS A 44 -8.85 7.64 -1.70
C LYS A 44 -7.53 7.01 -1.28
N ILE A 45 -6.95 6.14 -2.12
CA ILE A 45 -5.63 5.53 -1.87
C ILE A 45 -4.55 6.60 -1.74
N SER A 46 -4.53 7.59 -2.64
CA SER A 46 -3.55 8.68 -2.60
C SER A 46 -3.61 9.48 -1.30
N LYS A 47 -4.81 9.70 -0.75
CA LYS A 47 -4.99 10.37 0.56
C LYS A 47 -4.41 9.55 1.71
N HIS A 48 -4.61 8.23 1.71
CA HIS A 48 -4.01 7.35 2.71
C HIS A 48 -2.47 7.34 2.60
N LEU A 49 -1.93 7.26 1.39
CA LEU A 49 -0.49 7.30 1.14
C LEU A 49 0.15 8.62 1.56
N ALA A 50 -0.49 9.76 1.25
CA ALA A 50 -0.03 11.07 1.70
C ALA A 50 0.05 11.11 3.23
N LYS A 51 -1.01 10.66 3.93
CA LYS A 51 -1.01 10.60 5.39
C LYS A 51 0.07 9.67 5.94
N LEU A 52 0.26 8.49 5.35
CA LEU A 52 1.31 7.55 5.78
C LEU A 52 2.72 8.13 5.59
N ARG A 53 2.93 8.89 4.50
CA ARG A 53 4.19 9.57 4.22
C ARG A 53 4.44 10.72 5.18
N ASP A 54 3.43 11.54 5.44
CA ASP A 54 3.52 12.66 6.39
C ASP A 54 3.82 12.17 7.82
N MET A 55 3.41 10.95 8.14
CA MET A 55 3.72 10.26 9.40
C MET A 55 5.01 9.42 9.35
N GLU A 56 5.77 9.51 8.25
CA GLU A 56 7.05 8.83 8.02
C GLU A 56 6.99 7.29 8.06
N PHE A 57 5.81 6.67 7.82
CA PHE A 57 5.69 5.20 7.76
C PHE A 57 6.02 4.63 6.38
N VAL A 58 5.85 5.44 5.34
CA VAL A 58 6.21 5.10 3.97
C VAL A 58 7.05 6.20 3.37
N LYS A 59 7.82 5.84 2.34
CA LYS A 59 8.53 6.76 1.47
C LYS A 59 8.05 6.56 0.04
N ASP A 60 8.33 7.53 -0.81
CA ASP A 60 8.04 7.45 -2.22
C ASP A 60 9.26 7.74 -3.09
N GLU A 61 9.30 7.14 -4.26
CA GLU A 61 10.35 7.33 -5.27
C GLU A 61 9.73 7.36 -6.67
N ARG A 62 10.19 8.29 -7.51
CA ARG A 62 9.75 8.38 -8.89
C ARG A 62 10.57 7.43 -9.76
N LYS A 63 9.91 6.43 -10.34
CA LYS A 63 10.49 5.50 -11.31
C LYS A 63 9.77 5.63 -12.64
N GLU A 64 10.48 6.18 -13.63
CA GLU A 64 9.95 6.51 -14.96
C GLU A 64 8.70 7.42 -14.88
N LYS A 65 7.53 6.88 -15.22
CA LYS A 65 6.24 7.58 -15.25
C LYS A 65 5.44 7.45 -13.95
N PHE A 66 5.91 6.65 -12.99
CA PHE A 66 5.14 6.31 -11.79
C PHE A 66 5.86 6.72 -10.51
N ILE A 67 5.06 7.00 -9.48
CA ILE A 67 5.53 7.16 -8.11
C ILE A 67 5.27 5.85 -7.39
N TYR A 68 6.34 5.22 -6.93
CA TYR A 68 6.32 4.00 -6.13
C TYR A 68 6.43 4.35 -4.67
N TYR A 69 5.67 3.64 -3.85
CA TYR A 69 5.74 3.74 -2.40
C TYR A 69 6.40 2.49 -1.84
N TYR A 70 7.14 2.66 -0.74
CA TYR A 70 7.80 1.58 -0.02
C TYR A 70 7.80 1.88 1.49
N LEU A 71 7.88 0.83 2.30
CA LEU A 71 7.89 0.96 3.74
C LEU A 71 9.14 1.71 4.22
N ASN A 72 8.99 2.64 5.16
CA ASN A 72 10.15 3.27 5.80
C ASN A 72 10.83 2.29 6.78
N ASN A 73 12.07 2.59 7.17
CA ASN A 73 12.86 1.75 8.05
C ASN A 73 12.42 1.89 9.52
N ASN A 74 11.32 1.23 9.89
CA ASN A 74 10.82 1.13 11.26
C ASN A 74 10.72 -0.34 11.69
N GLU A 75 11.64 -0.80 12.54
CA GLU A 75 11.75 -2.21 12.92
C GLU A 75 10.51 -2.73 13.67
N MET A 76 9.96 -1.96 14.61
CA MET A 76 8.74 -2.36 15.33
C MET A 76 7.56 -2.56 14.38
N LEU A 77 7.38 -1.65 13.42
CA LEU A 77 6.32 -1.80 12.42
C LEU A 77 6.55 -3.04 11.55
N LYS A 78 7.79 -3.29 11.10
CA LYS A 78 8.12 -4.48 10.32
C LYS A 78 7.82 -5.77 11.09
N GLU A 79 8.19 -5.85 12.37
CA GLU A 79 7.89 -7.01 13.21
C GLU A 79 6.37 -7.24 13.37
N ILE A 80 5.61 -6.16 13.56
CA ILE A 80 4.14 -6.26 13.63
C ILE A 80 3.57 -6.75 12.31
N LEU A 81 3.96 -6.15 11.18
CA LEU A 81 3.47 -6.53 9.86
C LEU A 81 3.86 -7.97 9.51
N LYS A 82 5.08 -8.39 9.84
CA LYS A 82 5.53 -9.77 9.67
C LYS A 82 4.62 -10.74 10.41
N ASN A 83 4.32 -10.48 11.69
CA ASN A 83 3.41 -11.33 12.46
C ASN A 83 2.00 -11.38 11.86
N ILE A 84 1.50 -10.27 11.31
CA ILE A 84 0.19 -10.24 10.62
C ILE A 84 0.23 -11.12 9.36
N ILE A 85 1.30 -11.03 8.57
CA ILE A 85 1.48 -11.80 7.33
C ILE A 85 1.63 -13.29 7.64
N ASP A 86 2.43 -13.65 8.64
CA ASP A 86 2.64 -15.03 9.08
C ASP A 86 1.32 -15.68 9.56
N ASN A 87 0.37 -14.87 10.04
CA ASN A 87 -0.96 -15.29 10.47
C ASN A 87 -2.08 -14.93 9.46
N SER A 88 -1.73 -14.53 8.23
CA SER A 88 -2.69 -14.07 7.22
C SER A 88 -3.78 -15.07 6.88
N SER A 89 -3.55 -16.37 7.08
CA SER A 89 -4.57 -17.42 6.89
C SER A 89 -5.81 -17.24 7.76
N GLN A 90 -5.71 -16.49 8.86
CA GLN A 90 -6.81 -16.17 9.77
C GLN A 90 -7.61 -14.92 9.35
N TYR A 91 -7.10 -14.14 8.39
CA TYR A 91 -7.65 -12.84 8.00
C TYR A 91 -7.92 -12.81 6.49
N GLU A 92 -9.14 -13.16 6.09
CA GLU A 92 -9.54 -13.35 4.68
C GLU A 92 -9.16 -12.16 3.78
N VAL A 93 -9.45 -10.92 4.21
CA VAL A 93 -9.10 -9.72 3.46
C VAL A 93 -7.60 -9.59 3.17
N ILE A 94 -6.76 -9.85 4.18
CA ILE A 94 -5.30 -9.77 4.05
C ILE A 94 -4.78 -10.91 3.16
N LYS A 95 -5.33 -12.11 3.33
CA LYS A 95 -5.00 -13.26 2.49
C LYS A 95 -5.29 -12.95 1.02
N ASP A 96 -6.48 -12.43 0.72
CA ASP A 96 -6.89 -12.12 -0.65
C ASP A 96 -6.03 -10.99 -1.25
N ASP A 97 -5.71 -9.96 -0.47
CA ASP A 97 -4.80 -8.90 -0.89
C ASP A 97 -3.41 -9.45 -1.25
N LEU A 98 -2.87 -10.38 -0.45
CA LEU A 98 -1.58 -11.03 -0.70
C LEU A 98 -1.63 -11.98 -1.91
N GLU A 99 -2.76 -12.64 -2.16
CA GLU A 99 -2.97 -13.42 -3.38
C GLU A 99 -3.00 -12.52 -4.63
N ARG A 100 -3.75 -11.40 -4.58
CA ARG A 100 -3.78 -10.40 -5.66
C ARG A 100 -2.44 -9.73 -5.89
N LEU A 101 -1.61 -9.56 -4.85
CA LEU A 101 -0.27 -8.98 -4.93
C LEU A 101 0.63 -9.76 -5.90
N LYS A 102 0.41 -11.08 -6.07
CA LYS A 102 1.14 -11.90 -7.05
C LYS A 102 0.97 -11.39 -8.49
N TYR A 103 -0.13 -10.70 -8.75
CA TYR A 103 -0.49 -10.16 -10.07
C TYR A 103 -0.29 -8.64 -10.18
N ALA A 104 0.50 -8.05 -9.27
CA ALA A 104 0.67 -6.59 -9.21
C ALA A 104 1.27 -6.00 -10.49
N ASP A 105 2.15 -6.72 -11.17
CA ASP A 105 2.79 -6.20 -12.39
C ASP A 105 1.79 -6.20 -13.56
N GLU A 106 0.97 -7.25 -13.69
CA GLU A 106 -0.11 -7.32 -14.67
C GLU A 106 -1.19 -6.27 -14.42
N ILE A 107 -1.51 -5.96 -13.16
CA ILE A 107 -2.43 -4.87 -12.78
C ILE A 107 -1.91 -3.54 -13.30
N LYS A 108 -0.60 -3.28 -13.16
CA LYS A 108 0.05 -2.05 -13.66
C LYS A 108 -0.08 -1.97 -15.18
N GLU A 109 0.19 -3.05 -15.91
CA GLU A 109 0.10 -3.10 -17.37
C GLU A 109 -1.33 -2.89 -17.88
N ARG A 110 -2.32 -3.53 -17.25
CA ARG A 110 -3.75 -3.37 -17.61
C ARG A 110 -4.25 -1.94 -17.36
N LYS A 111 -3.87 -1.33 -16.23
CA LYS A 111 -4.24 0.07 -15.92
C LYS A 111 -3.41 1.11 -16.65
N MET A 112 -2.29 0.73 -17.27
CA MET A 112 -1.52 1.58 -18.19
C MET A 112 -2.37 2.11 -19.37
N CYS A 113 -3.51 1.47 -19.64
CA CYS A 113 -4.47 1.85 -20.68
C CYS A 113 -5.30 3.11 -20.37
N GLN A 114 -5.35 3.61 -19.12
CA GLN A 114 -6.16 4.80 -18.79
C GLN A 114 -5.41 6.15 -18.94
N ILE A 115 -4.12 6.14 -19.31
CA ILE A 115 -3.32 7.37 -19.48
C ILE A 115 -3.23 7.81 -20.95
N LYS A 116 -3.70 7.00 -21.92
CA LYS A 116 -3.62 7.35 -23.35
C LYS A 116 -4.65 8.37 -23.86
N ASN A 117 -5.59 8.86 -23.03
CA ASN A 117 -6.65 9.79 -23.49
C ASN A 117 -6.78 11.06 -22.62
N LYS A 118 -5.67 11.74 -22.33
CA LYS A 118 -5.67 13.15 -21.91
C LYS A 118 -4.49 13.91 -22.53
N GLU A 119 -4.42 13.88 -23.84
CA GLU A 119 -3.80 14.96 -24.62
C GLU A 119 -4.94 15.55 -25.45
N VAL A 120 -5.50 16.65 -24.93
CA VAL A 120 -6.21 17.67 -25.72
C VAL A 120 -5.24 18.82 -25.85
#